data_AF-A0A816NP86-F1
#
_entry.id   AF-A0A816NP86-F1
#
_cell.length_a   1.000
_cell.length_b   1.000
_cell.length_c   1.000
_cell.angle_alpha   90.00
_cell.angle_beta   90.00
_cell.angle_gamma   90.00
#
_symmetry.space_group_name_H-M   'P 1'
#
loop_
_entity.id
_entity.type
_entity.pdbx_description
1 polymer ?
#
loop_
_entity_poly.entity_id
_entity_poly.type
_entity_poly.pdbx_seq_one_letter_code
_entity_poly.pdbx_strand_id
1 'polypeptide(L)'
;MRFWPPFHTYSIDIISDSPNKLVFRAPKDVRLRMTADHLDLNQNPGSCFTHYNHDTCLWECYHSSFVTGHHRLFIWLLDSDYDDKWAIAVRFDVSIEEKVDSFIYPITTSVFNSLRCQLITPMNGIFSKESLPSEIIVRVPCVHDVQLQIDEAILVVGKSLVNNCYRLEIPSTIPNHVKNFVLMGLRFDDMHYSILITYKIE
;
A
#
# COMPACT_ATOMS: atom_id res chain seq x y z
N MET A 1 -30.41 24.90 -6.76
CA MET A 1 -29.67 24.17 -7.81
C MET A 1 -28.32 24.84 -7.96
N ARG A 2 -27.22 24.22 -7.52
CA ARG A 2 -25.87 24.71 -7.79
C ARG A 2 -25.28 23.86 -8.91
N PHE A 3 -25.19 24.46 -10.09
CA PHE A 3 -24.40 23.94 -11.21
C PHE A 3 -22.92 24.08 -10.85
N TRP A 4 -22.17 23.00 -11.00
CA TRP A 4 -20.71 23.08 -11.12
C TRP A 4 -20.36 22.87 -12.60
N PRO A 5 -19.84 23.89 -13.31
CA PRO A 5 -19.31 23.76 -14.66
C PRO A 5 -17.85 23.22 -14.61
N PRO A 6 -17.23 22.93 -15.77
CA PRO A 6 -16.42 21.72 -16.02
C PRO A 6 -14.96 21.83 -15.56
N PHE A 7 -14.35 20.66 -15.39
CA PHE A 7 -12.90 20.37 -15.41
C PHE A 7 -11.99 21.61 -15.49
N HIS A 8 -11.66 22.19 -14.34
CA HIS A 8 -10.43 22.94 -14.23
C HIS A 8 -9.28 21.94 -14.21
N THR A 9 -8.76 21.66 -15.41
CA THR A 9 -7.45 21.06 -15.59
C THR A 9 -6.43 22.03 -15.01
N TYR A 10 -6.00 21.79 -13.78
CA TYR A 10 -4.75 22.35 -13.30
C TYR A 10 -3.63 21.52 -13.90
N SER A 11 -2.91 22.11 -14.86
CA SER A 11 -1.61 21.60 -15.29
C SER A 11 -0.63 21.89 -14.17
N ILE A 12 -0.41 20.93 -13.28
CA ILE A 12 0.74 20.94 -12.39
C ILE A 12 1.85 20.26 -13.19
N ASP A 13 2.84 21.05 -13.62
CA ASP A 13 4.10 20.50 -14.09
C ASP A 13 4.77 19.83 -12.90
N ILE A 14 4.68 18.50 -12.82
CA ILE A 14 5.45 17.70 -11.88
C ILE A 14 6.90 17.68 -12.41
N ILE A 15 7.63 18.77 -12.14
CA ILE A 15 9.08 18.80 -12.30
C ILE A 15 9.65 18.16 -11.03
N SER A 16 9.97 16.88 -11.14
CA SER A 16 10.94 16.12 -10.32
C SER A 16 10.48 14.67 -10.32
N ASP A 17 11.44 13.75 -10.34
CA ASP A 17 11.27 12.33 -10.10
C ASP A 17 10.59 12.10 -8.74
N SER A 18 9.27 12.28 -8.66
CA SER A 18 8.58 12.32 -7.37
C SER A 18 8.70 10.94 -6.71
N PRO A 19 9.36 10.83 -5.55
CA PRO A 19 9.73 9.55 -4.94
C PRO A 19 8.53 8.71 -4.46
N ASN A 20 7.32 9.29 -4.41
CA ASN A 20 6.18 8.72 -3.68
C ASN A 20 4.98 8.40 -4.57
N LYS A 21 5.20 7.61 -5.63
CA LYS A 21 4.12 7.08 -6.48
C LYS A 21 3.53 5.80 -5.86
N LEU A 22 2.27 5.88 -5.43
CA LEU A 22 1.46 4.72 -5.06
C LEU A 22 0.66 4.25 -6.29
N VAL A 23 0.65 2.95 -6.55
CA VAL A 23 -0.08 2.37 -7.69
C VAL A 23 -1.07 1.34 -7.20
N PHE A 24 -2.32 1.45 -7.63
CA PHE A 24 -3.40 0.56 -7.23
C PHE A 24 -4.11 -0.05 -8.43
N ARG A 25 -4.64 -1.26 -8.25
CA ARG A 25 -5.66 -1.83 -9.12
C ARG A 25 -6.98 -1.86 -8.39
N ALA A 26 -8.05 -1.46 -9.07
CA ALA A 26 -9.41 -1.53 -8.56
C ALA A 26 -10.37 -1.99 -9.68
N PRO A 27 -11.56 -2.51 -9.34
CA PRO A 27 -12.63 -2.74 -10.31
C PRO A 27 -13.00 -1.47 -11.10
N LYS A 28 -13.64 -1.64 -12.26
CA LYS A 28 -13.94 -0.53 -13.20
C LYS A 28 -14.96 0.47 -12.64
N ASP A 29 -15.83 -0.01 -11.77
CA ASP A 29 -16.86 0.67 -11.00
C ASP A 29 -16.31 1.41 -9.78
N VAL A 30 -15.06 1.15 -9.39
CA VAL A 30 -14.46 1.76 -8.19
C VAL A 30 -13.59 2.96 -8.56
N ARG A 31 -13.83 4.08 -7.88
CA ARG A 31 -13.02 5.30 -7.99
C ARG A 31 -12.10 5.45 -6.79
N LEU A 32 -10.89 5.94 -7.03
CA LEU A 32 -9.92 6.26 -5.99
C LEU A 32 -9.74 7.77 -5.84
N ARG A 33 -9.43 8.18 -4.61
CA ARG A 33 -8.91 9.51 -4.29
C ARG A 33 -7.88 9.40 -3.18
N MET A 34 -6.80 10.16 -3.27
CA MET A 34 -5.84 10.31 -2.19
C MET A 34 -5.98 11.65 -1.46
N THR A 35 -5.80 11.64 -0.15
CA THR A 35 -5.58 12.84 0.68
C THR A 35 -4.37 12.61 1.59
N ALA A 36 -3.81 13.69 2.13
CA ALA A 36 -2.70 13.64 3.06
C ALA A 36 -2.98 14.54 4.27
N ASP A 37 -2.57 14.09 5.45
CA ASP A 37 -2.51 14.87 6.68
C ASP A 37 -1.08 14.88 7.22
N HIS A 38 -0.70 15.94 7.93
CA HIS A 38 0.54 16.01 8.68
C HIS A 38 0.24 15.73 10.16
N LEU A 39 1.13 15.03 10.87
CA LEU A 39 0.90 14.75 12.30
C LEU A 39 0.80 16.04 13.13
N ASP A 40 1.59 17.05 12.80
CA ASP A 40 1.41 18.39 13.35
C ASP A 40 0.31 19.13 12.60
N LEU A 41 -0.83 19.35 13.27
CA LEU A 41 -2.07 19.91 12.71
C LEU A 41 -1.93 21.30 12.06
N ASN A 42 -0.84 22.01 12.32
CA ASN A 42 -0.61 23.36 11.80
C ASN A 42 0.28 23.38 10.55
N GLN A 43 0.75 22.22 10.08
CA GLN A 43 1.59 22.14 8.90
C GLN A 43 0.78 21.75 7.67
N ASN A 44 1.19 22.27 6.51
CA ASN A 44 0.59 21.91 5.23
C ASN A 44 1.08 20.51 4.84
N PRO A 45 0.18 19.51 4.70
CA PRO A 45 0.55 18.14 4.40
C PRO A 45 1.05 17.93 2.97
N GLY A 46 1.05 18.96 2.13
CA GLY A 46 1.42 18.82 0.72
C GLY A 46 0.22 18.78 -0.21
N SER A 47 0.50 18.37 -1.45
CA SER A 47 -0.52 18.12 -2.46
C SER A 47 -0.62 16.62 -2.76
N CYS A 48 -1.85 16.18 -3.02
CA CYS A 48 -2.15 14.84 -3.52
C CYS A 48 -2.74 14.94 -4.91
N PHE A 49 -2.31 14.05 -5.79
CA PHE A 49 -2.88 13.89 -7.12
C PHE A 49 -3.24 12.42 -7.32
N THR A 50 -4.41 12.16 -7.89
CA THR A 50 -4.89 10.81 -8.18
C THR A 50 -5.43 10.81 -9.60
N HIS A 51 -4.95 9.88 -10.43
CA HIS A 51 -5.45 9.72 -11.78
C HIS A 51 -5.55 8.25 -12.16
N TYR A 52 -6.44 7.95 -13.09
CA TYR A 52 -6.57 6.62 -13.67
C TYR A 52 -5.82 6.58 -15.01
N ASN A 53 -4.85 5.68 -15.12
CA ASN A 53 -4.12 5.43 -16.34
C ASN A 53 -4.87 4.38 -17.17
N HIS A 54 -5.49 4.81 -18.27
CA HIS A 54 -6.32 3.95 -19.12
C HIS A 54 -5.51 2.87 -19.86
N ASP A 55 -4.24 3.14 -20.17
CA ASP A 55 -3.39 2.19 -20.90
C ASP A 55 -2.99 1.01 -20.02
N THR A 56 -2.62 1.28 -18.77
CA THR A 56 -2.22 0.25 -17.79
C THR A 56 -3.42 -0.30 -17.01
N CYS A 57 -4.57 0.36 -17.08
CA CYS A 57 -5.75 0.08 -16.27
C CYS A 57 -5.45 0.16 -14.76
N LEU A 58 -4.59 1.08 -14.34
CA LEU A 58 -4.17 1.27 -12.94
C LEU A 58 -4.47 2.68 -12.46
N TRP A 59 -4.72 2.80 -11.15
CA TRP A 59 -4.78 4.07 -10.46
C TRP A 59 -3.39 4.47 -9.99
N GLU A 60 -3.00 5.71 -10.24
CA GLU A 60 -1.72 6.26 -9.86
C GLU A 60 -1.96 7.46 -8.93
N CYS A 61 -1.42 7.37 -7.72
CA CYS A 61 -1.54 8.38 -6.68
C CYS A 61 -0.16 8.95 -6.36
N TYR A 62 -0.07 10.28 -6.34
CA TYR A 62 1.16 11.03 -6.15
C TYR A 62 1.00 11.96 -4.96
N HIS A 63 1.98 11.94 -4.05
CA HIS A 63 2.05 12.87 -2.94
C HIS A 63 3.33 13.69 -3.06
N SER A 64 3.19 15.01 -2.97
CA SER A 64 4.31 15.94 -2.90
C SER A 64 4.18 16.73 -1.60
N SER A 65 5.05 16.44 -0.63
CA SER A 65 5.10 17.19 0.62
C SER A 65 5.80 18.54 0.43
N PHE A 66 5.38 19.54 1.21
CA PHE A 66 6.08 20.82 1.36
C PHE A 66 6.94 20.91 2.63
N VAL A 67 6.81 19.94 3.53
CA VAL A 67 7.47 19.90 4.84
C VAL A 67 8.05 18.51 5.12
N THR A 68 9.22 18.45 5.74
CA THR A 68 9.77 17.21 6.28
C THR A 68 9.00 16.78 7.53
N GLY A 69 9.06 15.49 7.86
CA GLY A 69 8.38 14.93 9.02
C GLY A 69 7.42 13.79 8.68
N HIS A 70 6.48 13.53 9.57
CA HIS A 70 5.56 12.41 9.47
C HIS A 70 4.22 12.81 8.85
N HIS A 71 3.89 12.14 7.75
CA HIS A 71 2.66 12.33 6.99
C HIS A 71 1.80 11.08 7.07
N ARG A 72 0.48 11.27 6.96
CA ARG A 72 -0.49 10.20 6.80
C ARG A 72 -1.19 10.37 5.47
N LEU A 73 -1.03 9.40 4.57
CA LEU A 73 -1.75 9.36 3.30
C LEU A 73 -2.98 8.47 3.45
N PHE A 74 -4.12 8.93 2.98
CA PHE A 74 -5.38 8.20 2.99
C PHE A 74 -5.84 7.95 1.57
N ILE A 75 -6.11 6.69 1.25
CA ILE A 75 -6.77 6.28 0.01
C ILE A 75 -8.23 6.05 0.31
N TRP A 76 -9.06 6.82 -0.38
CA TRP A 76 -10.50 6.75 -0.32
C TRP A 76 -11.01 5.98 -1.53
N LEU A 77 -12.02 5.15 -1.31
CA LEU A 77 -12.73 4.43 -2.35
C LEU A 77 -14.18 4.90 -2.40
N LEU A 78 -14.70 4.95 -3.62
CA LEU A 78 -16.11 5.15 -3.92
C LEU A 78 -16.53 4.07 -4.91
N ASP A 79 -17.55 3.29 -4.55
CA ASP A 79 -18.24 2.41 -5.47
C ASP A 79 -19.23 3.24 -6.29
N SER A 80 -19.00 3.34 -7.60
CA SER A 80 -19.80 4.20 -8.49
C SER A 80 -21.18 3.63 -8.77
N ASP A 81 -21.39 2.33 -8.58
CA ASP A 81 -22.64 1.66 -8.92
C ASP A 81 -23.69 1.81 -7.80
N TYR A 82 -23.24 2.09 -6.56
CA TYR A 82 -24.09 2.07 -5.37
C TYR A 82 -24.40 3.44 -4.73
N ASP A 83 -24.07 4.56 -5.40
CA ASP A 83 -24.21 5.94 -4.86
C ASP A 83 -23.72 6.06 -3.40
N ASP A 84 -22.64 5.34 -3.10
CA ASP A 84 -22.11 5.20 -1.76
C ASP A 84 -21.32 6.44 -1.33
N LYS A 85 -21.02 6.51 -0.03
CA LYS A 85 -20.10 7.54 0.49
C LYS A 85 -18.66 7.10 0.29
N TRP A 86 -17.76 8.07 0.06
CA TRP A 86 -16.33 7.82 0.12
C TRP A 86 -15.94 7.20 1.46
N ALA A 87 -15.24 6.06 1.41
CA ALA A 87 -14.75 5.35 2.58
C ALA A 87 -13.23 5.24 2.56
N ILE A 88 -12.60 5.33 3.74
CA ILE A 88 -11.15 5.11 3.87
C ILE A 88 -10.88 3.62 3.65
N ALA A 89 -10.06 3.33 2.65
CA ALA A 89 -9.68 1.97 2.29
C ALA A 89 -8.26 1.64 2.71
N VAL A 90 -7.35 2.61 2.62
CA VAL A 90 -5.94 2.41 2.96
C VAL A 90 -5.41 3.65 3.68
N ARG A 91 -4.58 3.45 4.69
CA ARG A 91 -3.75 4.49 5.31
C ARG A 91 -2.28 4.12 5.18
N PHE A 92 -1.46 5.05 4.71
CA PHE A 92 0.00 4.96 4.75
C PHE A 92 0.52 5.97 5.76
N ASP A 93 1.45 5.55 6.61
CA ASP A 93 2.23 6.47 7.41
C ASP A 93 3.60 6.62 6.71
N VAL A 94 4.01 7.85 6.41
CA VAL A 94 5.23 8.14 5.62
C VAL A 94 6.12 9.08 6.43
N SER A 95 7.40 8.73 6.57
CA SER A 95 8.41 9.64 7.12
C SER A 95 9.18 10.24 5.96
N ILE A 96 9.04 11.56 5.77
CA ILE A 96 9.72 12.32 4.72
C ILE A 96 10.94 12.98 5.35
N GLU A 97 12.11 12.41 5.06
CA GLU A 97 13.42 12.92 5.46
C GLU A 97 14.20 13.39 4.22
N GLU A 98 15.17 14.28 4.40
CA GLU A 98 15.93 14.90 3.28
C GLU A 98 16.66 13.90 2.36
N LYS A 99 16.80 12.62 2.74
CA LYS A 99 17.64 11.66 2.01
C LYS A 99 16.99 10.34 1.62
N VAL A 100 15.92 9.88 2.26
CA VAL A 100 15.22 8.64 1.89
C VAL A 100 13.77 8.74 2.32
N ASP A 101 12.85 8.68 1.36
CA ASP A 101 11.44 8.47 1.68
C ASP A 101 11.24 7.00 2.00
N SER A 102 10.63 6.73 3.16
CA SER A 102 10.27 5.38 3.56
C SER A 102 8.76 5.28 3.77
N PHE A 103 8.17 4.29 3.11
CA PHE A 103 6.76 3.95 3.30
C PHE A 103 6.64 2.94 4.43
N ILE A 104 5.87 3.28 5.47
CA ILE A 104 5.41 2.30 6.44
C ILE A 104 4.28 1.50 5.80
N TYR A 105 4.24 0.18 6.03
CA TYR A 105 3.26 -0.71 5.41
C TYR A 105 1.83 -0.17 5.59
N PRO A 106 1.00 -0.17 4.52
CA PRO A 106 -0.35 0.35 4.60
C PRO A 106 -1.23 -0.42 5.57
N ILE A 107 -2.03 0.32 6.33
CA ILE A 107 -3.16 -0.24 7.06
C ILE A 107 -4.35 -0.25 6.10
N THR A 108 -4.79 -1.44 5.71
CA THR A 108 -5.99 -1.61 4.85
C THR A 108 -7.23 -1.85 5.71
N THR A 109 -8.38 -1.37 5.24
CA THR A 109 -9.68 -1.62 5.87
C THR A 109 -10.44 -2.76 5.18
N SER A 110 -11.55 -3.20 5.76
CA SER A 110 -12.41 -4.22 5.14
C SER A 110 -12.94 -3.78 3.77
N VAL A 111 -13.16 -2.49 3.55
CA VAL A 111 -13.65 -1.93 2.27
C VAL A 111 -12.68 -2.23 1.13
N PHE A 112 -11.38 -2.06 1.36
CA PHE A 112 -10.34 -2.34 0.36
C PHE A 112 -10.41 -3.79 -0.13
N ASN A 113 -10.62 -4.72 0.80
CA ASN A 113 -10.71 -6.16 0.51
C ASN A 113 -12.05 -6.54 -0.13
N SER A 114 -13.17 -6.00 0.37
CA SER A 114 -14.52 -6.25 -0.16
C SER A 114 -14.66 -5.80 -1.61
N LEU A 115 -14.09 -4.64 -1.94
CA LEU A 115 -14.04 -4.11 -3.31
C LEU A 115 -12.91 -4.70 -4.16
N ARG A 116 -12.20 -5.73 -3.65
CA ARG A 116 -11.15 -6.46 -4.37
C ARG A 116 -10.04 -5.55 -4.93
N CYS A 117 -9.74 -4.45 -4.24
CA CYS A 117 -8.65 -3.57 -4.60
C CYS A 117 -7.30 -4.23 -4.29
N GLN A 118 -6.25 -3.80 -4.99
CA GLN A 118 -4.88 -4.30 -4.82
C GLN A 118 -3.91 -3.12 -4.81
N LEU A 119 -2.97 -3.14 -3.88
CA LEU A 119 -1.79 -2.27 -3.92
C LEU A 119 -0.75 -2.94 -4.82
N ILE A 120 -0.29 -2.23 -5.85
CA ILE A 120 0.72 -2.70 -6.80
C ILE A 120 2.10 -2.15 -6.41
N THR A 121 2.18 -0.90 -5.96
CA THR A 121 3.42 -0.24 -5.54
C THR A 121 3.12 0.77 -4.44
N PRO A 122 3.94 0.88 -3.38
CA PRO A 122 5.19 0.15 -3.15
C PRO A 122 4.94 -1.26 -2.63
N MET A 123 5.71 -2.22 -3.13
CA MET A 123 5.73 -3.58 -2.58
C MET A 123 6.61 -3.63 -1.32
N ASN A 124 7.70 -2.86 -1.30
CA ASN A 124 8.66 -2.82 -0.20
C ASN A 124 8.39 -1.66 0.75
N GLY A 125 8.72 -1.81 2.03
CA GLY A 125 8.49 -0.77 3.03
C GLY A 125 9.10 -1.07 4.40
N ILE A 126 8.73 -0.26 5.38
CA ILE A 126 9.10 -0.41 6.79
C ILE A 126 7.90 -0.94 7.58
N PHE A 127 8.12 -1.93 8.44
CA PHE A 127 7.17 -2.37 9.47
C PHE A 127 7.64 -1.82 10.82
N SER A 128 6.77 -1.08 11.50
CA SER A 128 7.04 -0.70 12.89
C SER A 128 6.83 -1.93 13.78
N LYS A 129 7.78 -2.22 14.69
CA LYS A 129 7.69 -3.35 15.64
C LYS A 129 6.40 -3.35 16.46
N GLU A 130 5.94 -2.18 16.85
CA GLU A 130 4.74 -1.99 17.68
C GLU A 130 3.44 -2.29 16.94
N SER A 131 3.49 -2.34 15.61
CA SER A 131 2.33 -2.53 14.73
C SER A 131 2.42 -3.83 13.92
N LEU A 132 3.26 -4.76 14.35
CA LEU A 132 3.37 -6.05 13.70
C LEU A 132 2.04 -6.80 13.77
N PRO A 133 1.45 -7.14 12.61
CA PRO A 133 0.21 -7.89 12.60
C PRO A 133 0.47 -9.31 13.11
N SER A 134 -0.45 -9.84 13.90
CA SER A 134 -0.42 -11.26 14.31
C SER A 134 -0.65 -12.21 13.11
N GLU A 135 -1.21 -11.68 12.03
CA GLU A 135 -1.55 -12.44 10.84
C GLU A 135 -1.35 -11.59 9.58
N ILE A 136 -0.66 -12.15 8.59
CA ILE A 136 -0.56 -11.57 7.25
C ILE A 136 -1.34 -12.48 6.29
N ILE A 137 -2.32 -11.90 5.59
CA ILE A 137 -3.02 -12.57 4.50
C ILE A 137 -2.52 -11.98 3.19
N VAL A 138 -1.98 -12.84 2.34
CA VAL A 138 -1.50 -12.43 1.01
C VAL A 138 -2.25 -13.20 -0.07
N ARG A 139 -2.61 -12.51 -1.14
CA ARG A 139 -3.11 -13.14 -2.37
C ARG A 139 -2.02 -13.03 -3.43
N VAL A 140 -1.49 -14.18 -3.84
CA VAL A 140 -0.42 -14.24 -4.83
C VAL A 140 -0.85 -15.23 -5.90
N PRO A 141 -1.33 -14.78 -7.08
CA PRO A 141 -1.67 -15.67 -8.17
C PRO A 141 -0.41 -16.40 -8.68
N CYS A 142 -0.59 -17.63 -9.17
CA CYS A 142 0.48 -18.40 -9.81
C CYS A 142 1.70 -18.67 -8.90
N VAL A 143 1.47 -18.81 -7.60
CA VAL A 143 2.41 -19.48 -6.68
C VAL A 143 1.74 -20.67 -6.02
N HIS A 144 2.50 -21.71 -5.74
CA HIS A 144 2.07 -22.90 -5.02
C HIS A 144 2.16 -22.72 -3.52
N ASP A 145 3.23 -22.08 -3.07
CA ASP A 145 3.56 -21.89 -1.66
C ASP A 145 4.05 -20.47 -1.41
N VAL A 146 3.83 -19.97 -0.20
CA VAL A 146 4.30 -18.68 0.24
C VAL A 146 4.99 -18.84 1.58
N GLN A 147 6.17 -18.24 1.73
CA GLN A 147 6.93 -18.25 2.97
C GLN A 147 7.27 -16.83 3.37
N LEU A 148 7.22 -16.56 4.67
CA LEU A 148 7.77 -15.34 5.25
C LEU A 148 9.02 -15.71 6.03
N GLN A 149 10.14 -15.21 5.56
CA GLN A 149 11.42 -15.30 6.23
C GLN A 149 11.63 -14.03 7.06
N ILE A 150 11.99 -14.20 8.33
CA ILE A 150 12.26 -13.11 9.28
C ILE A 150 13.74 -13.19 9.62
N ASP A 151 14.52 -12.26 9.04
CA ASP A 151 15.99 -12.37 8.91
C ASP A 151 16.44 -13.78 8.50
N GLU A 152 17.51 -14.33 9.09
CA GLU A 152 17.99 -15.69 8.81
C GLU A 152 17.43 -16.73 9.81
N ALA A 153 16.59 -16.30 10.75
CA ALA A 153 16.30 -17.08 11.96
C ALA A 153 14.93 -17.76 11.96
N ILE A 154 13.90 -17.13 11.38
CA ILE A 154 12.52 -17.63 11.46
C ILE A 154 11.94 -17.76 10.06
N LEU A 155 11.38 -18.93 9.77
CA LEU A 155 10.66 -19.20 8.55
C LEU A 155 9.21 -19.55 8.90
N VAL A 156 8.27 -18.74 8.41
CA VAL A 156 6.83 -18.96 8.55
C VAL A 156 6.30 -19.44 7.21
N VAL A 157 5.76 -20.65 7.17
CA VAL A 157 5.12 -21.20 5.96
C VAL A 157 3.66 -20.79 5.95
N GLY A 158 3.21 -20.22 4.83
CA GLY A 158 1.85 -19.77 4.65
C GLY A 158 0.88 -20.93 4.48
N LYS A 159 -0.18 -20.93 5.27
CA LYS A 159 -1.29 -21.86 5.11
C LYS A 159 -2.12 -21.45 3.90
N SER A 160 -2.16 -22.31 2.88
CA SER A 160 -2.99 -22.09 1.69
C SER A 160 -4.47 -21.99 2.08
N LEU A 161 -5.13 -20.98 1.51
CA LEU A 161 -6.56 -20.72 1.57
C LEU A 161 -7.14 -20.80 0.14
N VAL A 162 -8.42 -20.47 -0.01
CA VAL A 162 -9.08 -20.41 -1.33
C VAL A 162 -8.57 -19.25 -2.18
N ASN A 163 -8.67 -19.39 -3.51
CA ASN A 163 -8.36 -18.33 -4.49
C ASN A 163 -6.92 -17.79 -4.43
N ASN A 164 -5.93 -18.68 -4.29
CA ASN A 164 -4.50 -18.33 -4.19
C ASN A 164 -4.20 -17.33 -3.06
N CYS A 165 -4.99 -17.39 -1.99
CA CYS A 165 -4.72 -16.67 -0.76
C CYS A 165 -3.90 -17.56 0.19
N TYR A 166 -3.02 -16.96 0.95
CA TYR A 166 -2.17 -17.62 1.93
C TYR A 166 -2.23 -16.83 3.23
N ARG A 167 -2.37 -17.56 4.34
CA ARG A 167 -2.35 -17.01 5.69
C ARG A 167 -1.02 -17.32 6.36
N LEU A 168 -0.32 -16.30 6.80
CA LEU A 168 0.93 -16.42 7.54
C LEU A 168 0.71 -15.94 8.97
N GLU A 169 0.92 -16.83 9.95
CA GLU A 169 0.79 -16.50 11.36
C GLU A 169 2.14 -16.03 11.90
N ILE A 170 2.18 -14.78 12.34
CA ILE A 170 3.41 -14.14 12.81
C ILE A 170 3.61 -14.51 14.29
N PRO A 171 4.83 -14.89 14.71
CA PRO A 171 5.11 -15.13 16.12
C PRO A 171 4.71 -13.92 16.97
N SER A 172 4.02 -14.15 18.08
CA SER A 172 3.56 -13.09 19.00
C SER A 172 4.70 -12.28 19.61
N THR A 173 5.92 -12.83 19.57
CA THR A 173 7.14 -12.18 20.02
C THR A 173 8.20 -12.34 18.93
N ILE A 174 8.66 -11.23 18.37
CA ILE A 174 9.79 -11.20 17.46
C ILE A 174 10.99 -10.66 18.23
N PRO A 175 12.17 -11.31 18.16
CA PRO A 175 13.36 -10.81 18.84
C PRO A 175 13.70 -9.37 18.43
N ASN A 176 14.18 -8.57 19.39
CA ASN A 176 14.51 -7.15 19.14
C ASN A 176 15.59 -6.94 18.06
N HIS A 177 16.44 -7.95 17.83
CA HIS A 177 17.50 -7.90 16.82
C HIS A 177 16.99 -8.10 15.39
N VAL A 178 15.72 -8.44 15.21
CA VAL A 178 15.18 -8.64 13.87
C VAL A 178 15.07 -7.32 13.12
N LYS A 179 15.53 -7.31 11.86
CA LYS A 179 15.58 -6.14 10.98
C LYS A 179 14.85 -6.32 9.66
N ASN A 180 14.56 -7.53 9.21
CA ASN A 180 13.94 -7.73 7.91
C ASN A 180 12.86 -8.81 7.91
N PHE A 181 11.86 -8.59 7.07
CA PHE A 181 10.92 -9.60 6.61
C PHE A 181 11.05 -9.76 5.11
N VAL A 182 11.13 -11.00 4.63
CA VAL A 182 11.16 -11.33 3.22
C VAL A 182 10.03 -12.30 2.94
N LEU A 183 9.00 -11.86 2.22
CA LEU A 183 7.97 -12.72 1.70
C LEU A 183 8.45 -13.33 0.39
N MET A 184 8.45 -14.65 0.31
CA MET A 184 8.87 -15.43 -0.84
C MET A 184 7.71 -16.28 -1.35
N GLY A 185 7.68 -16.55 -2.66
CA GLY A 185 6.67 -17.38 -3.30
C GLY A 185 7.31 -18.41 -4.21
N LEU A 186 6.84 -19.65 -4.12
CA LEU A 186 7.25 -20.74 -5.00
C LEU A 186 6.37 -20.70 -6.26
N ARG A 187 6.95 -20.38 -7.43
CA ARG A 187 6.18 -20.30 -8.68
C ARG A 187 5.93 -21.69 -9.26
N PHE A 188 4.81 -21.85 -9.98
CA PHE A 188 4.44 -23.11 -10.63
C PHE A 188 5.46 -23.54 -11.70
N ASP A 189 6.08 -22.58 -12.38
CA ASP A 189 6.80 -22.83 -13.63
C ASP A 189 8.25 -23.26 -13.41
N ASP A 190 8.88 -22.77 -12.33
CA ASP A 190 10.30 -22.97 -12.07
C ASP A 190 10.58 -23.77 -10.79
N MET A 191 9.59 -23.97 -9.91
CA MET A 191 9.80 -24.59 -8.59
C MET A 191 10.93 -23.91 -7.78
N HIS A 192 11.16 -22.61 -8.00
CA HIS A 192 12.09 -21.79 -7.22
C HIS A 192 11.32 -20.75 -6.40
N TYR A 193 11.80 -20.51 -5.16
CA TYR A 193 11.30 -19.38 -4.39
C TYR A 193 11.85 -18.08 -4.97
N SER A 194 10.94 -17.21 -5.39
CA SER A 194 11.25 -15.83 -5.74
C SER A 194 10.87 -14.91 -4.58
N ILE A 195 11.70 -13.91 -4.31
CA ILE A 195 11.34 -12.85 -3.37
C ILE A 195 10.17 -12.07 -3.98
N LEU A 196 9.05 -12.05 -3.26
CA LEU A 196 7.86 -11.29 -3.63
C LEU A 196 7.92 -9.90 -3.01
N ILE A 197 8.31 -9.82 -1.73
CA ILE A 197 8.33 -8.58 -0.96
C ILE A 197 9.46 -8.60 0.06
N THR A 198 10.13 -7.45 0.24
CA THR A 198 11.05 -7.24 1.35
C THR A 198 10.61 -6.05 2.20
N TYR A 199 10.53 -6.25 3.50
CA TYR A 199 10.32 -5.21 4.48
C TYR A 199 11.50 -5.09 5.43
N LYS A 200 11.76 -3.86 5.87
CA LYS A 200 12.63 -3.59 7.01
C LYS A 200 11.79 -3.41 8.26
N ILE A 201 12.31 -3.82 9.41
CA ILE A 201 11.68 -3.61 10.70
C ILE A 201 12.44 -2.52 11.43
N GLU A 202 11.72 -1.50 11.89
CA GLU A 202 12.23 -0.47 12.77
C GLU A 202 11.51 -0.49 14.12
#